data_AF-A3FAA0-F1
#
_entry.id   AF-A3FAA0-F1
#
_cell.length_a   1.000
_cell.length_b   1.000
_cell.length_c   1.000
_cell.angle_alpha   90.00
_cell.angle_beta   90.00
_cell.angle_gamma   90.00
#
_symmetry.space_group_name_H-M   'P 1'
#
loop_
_entity.id
_entity.type
_entity.pdbx_description
1 polymer ?
#
loop_
_entity_poly.entity_id
_entity_poly.type
_entity_poly.pdbx_seq_one_letter_code
_entity_poly.pdbx_strand_id
1 'polypeptide(L)'
;ANLLGIRACQKALPGVKQVAVFDTAFHQTMPEKAYTYAIPYEYYTKYNVRRYGFHGTSHRYVSGEAIKMLGGKPNSRIITCHLGNGSSVAAILDGKCVDTSMGLTPLEGLPMGTRSGSIDPAIIEFIANHEDLTREEIFDILNKKSGVLGISGVSSDFRDIEGEAEKGNHRAQLSLDVFRYNVAKYIGSYFAALGGADAIV
;
A
#
# COMPACT_ATOMS: atom_id res chain seq x y z
N ALA A 1 13.20 -9.02 12.48
CA ALA A 1 12.08 -9.84 12.99
C ALA A 1 11.94 -11.17 12.25
N ASN A 2 11.63 -11.19 10.94
CA ASN A 2 11.28 -12.43 10.20
C ASN A 2 12.33 -13.56 10.28
N LEU A 3 13.62 -13.25 10.05
CA LEU A 3 14.70 -14.25 10.15
C LEU A 3 14.86 -14.82 11.57
N LEU A 4 14.60 -14.01 12.60
CA LEU A 4 14.62 -14.48 13.98
C LEU A 4 13.49 -15.48 14.23
N GLY A 5 12.29 -15.19 13.71
CA GLY A 5 11.16 -16.14 13.73
C GLY A 5 11.48 -17.45 13.03
N ILE A 6 12.06 -17.39 11.82
CA ILE A 6 12.48 -18.59 11.08
C ILE A 6 13.49 -19.42 11.90
N ARG A 7 14.54 -18.78 12.45
CA ARG A 7 15.55 -19.47 13.28
C ARG A 7 14.94 -20.08 14.55
N ALA A 8 13.98 -19.40 15.16
CA ALA A 8 13.26 -19.91 16.33
C ALA A 8 12.42 -21.15 15.96
N CYS A 9 11.66 -21.10 14.87
CA CYS A 9 10.88 -22.24 14.36
C CYS A 9 11.78 -23.43 14.00
N GLN A 10 12.91 -23.20 13.35
CA GLN A 10 13.92 -24.24 13.05
C GLN A 10 14.45 -24.93 14.30
N LYS A 11 14.67 -24.17 15.39
CA LYS A 11 15.12 -24.74 16.67
C LYS A 11 14.00 -25.49 17.40
N ALA A 12 12.78 -24.96 17.39
CA ALA A 12 11.65 -25.52 18.14
C ALA A 12 11.02 -26.74 17.47
N LEU A 13 11.04 -26.79 16.13
CA LEU A 13 10.38 -27.83 15.33
C LEU A 13 11.36 -28.46 14.33
N PRO A 14 12.38 -29.21 14.82
CA PRO A 14 13.34 -29.88 13.94
C PRO A 14 12.64 -30.92 13.06
N GLY A 15 13.05 -31.02 11.79
CA GLY A 15 12.52 -32.00 10.83
C GLY A 15 11.17 -31.63 10.18
N VAL A 16 10.48 -30.57 10.65
CA VAL A 16 9.24 -30.09 10.03
C VAL A 16 9.57 -29.20 8.83
N LYS A 17 8.89 -29.42 7.69
CA LYS A 17 9.02 -28.57 6.50
C LYS A 17 8.53 -27.15 6.80
N GLN A 18 9.34 -26.15 6.46
CA GLN A 18 9.00 -24.74 6.63
C GLN A 18 8.94 -24.06 5.26
N VAL A 19 8.01 -23.12 5.11
CA VAL A 19 7.77 -22.36 3.87
C VAL A 19 7.82 -20.87 4.19
N ALA A 20 8.44 -20.09 3.31
CA ALA A 20 8.40 -18.64 3.34
C ALA A 20 7.40 -18.13 2.29
N VAL A 21 6.44 -17.32 2.72
CA VAL A 21 5.50 -16.63 1.84
C VAL A 21 5.85 -15.14 1.89
N PHE A 22 6.18 -14.57 0.73
CA PHE A 22 6.65 -13.20 0.63
C PHE A 22 5.53 -12.28 0.20
N ASP A 23 5.36 -11.20 0.93
CA ASP A 23 4.29 -10.24 0.68
C ASP A 23 4.49 -9.42 -0.61
N THR A 24 5.71 -9.46 -1.17
CA THR A 24 6.11 -8.80 -2.41
C THR A 24 6.04 -9.74 -3.63
N ALA A 25 5.90 -11.06 -3.43
CA ALA A 25 6.07 -12.03 -4.52
C ALA A 25 5.00 -11.92 -5.60
N PHE A 26 3.75 -11.66 -5.21
CA PHE A 26 2.63 -11.52 -6.15
C PHE A 26 2.83 -10.38 -7.15
N HIS A 27 3.54 -9.33 -6.73
CA HIS A 27 3.76 -8.12 -7.50
C HIS A 27 4.93 -8.23 -8.49
N GLN A 28 5.69 -9.32 -8.47
CA GLN A 28 6.84 -9.51 -9.36
C GLN A 28 6.46 -9.69 -10.84
N THR A 29 5.16 -9.83 -11.15
CA THR A 29 4.66 -9.84 -12.53
C THR A 29 4.47 -8.44 -13.12
N MET A 30 4.68 -7.37 -12.35
CA MET A 30 4.59 -6.00 -12.87
C MET A 30 5.54 -5.79 -14.05
N PRO A 31 5.09 -5.17 -15.16
CA PRO A 31 5.96 -4.79 -16.26
C PRO A 31 6.89 -3.64 -15.86
N GLU A 32 8.01 -3.47 -16.57
CA GLU A 32 9.02 -2.42 -16.28
C GLU A 32 8.45 -1.02 -16.14
N LYS A 33 7.51 -0.65 -17.02
CA LYS A 33 6.81 0.63 -16.95
C LYS A 33 6.05 0.89 -15.64
N ALA A 34 5.66 -0.15 -14.91
CA ALA A 34 4.87 -0.03 -13.68
C ALA A 34 5.75 -0.01 -12.42
N TYR A 35 6.96 -0.59 -12.48
CA TYR A 35 7.85 -0.63 -11.32
C TYR A 35 9.02 0.34 -11.35
N THR A 36 9.38 0.88 -12.50
CA THR A 36 10.51 1.80 -12.63
C THR A 36 10.11 3.20 -12.19
N TYR A 37 10.84 3.77 -11.22
CA TYR A 37 10.69 5.18 -10.84
C TYR A 37 11.41 6.09 -11.84
N ALA A 38 10.85 7.27 -12.10
CA ALA A 38 11.41 8.30 -12.96
C ALA A 38 12.54 9.09 -12.24
N ILE A 39 13.58 8.37 -11.81
CA ILE A 39 14.82 8.90 -11.21
C ILE A 39 16.02 8.33 -11.98
N PRO A 40 17.28 8.79 -11.75
CA PRO A 40 18.43 8.25 -12.46
C PRO A 40 18.47 6.71 -12.45
N TYR A 41 18.53 6.11 -13.64
CA TYR A 41 18.40 4.66 -13.83
C TYR A 41 19.48 3.85 -13.09
N GLU A 42 20.61 4.48 -12.74
CA GLU A 42 21.65 3.86 -11.94
C GLU A 42 21.18 3.40 -10.55
N TYR A 43 20.17 4.05 -9.96
CA TYR A 43 19.63 3.63 -8.67
C TYR A 43 18.86 2.30 -8.78
N TYR A 44 18.22 2.07 -9.92
CA TYR A 44 17.65 0.77 -10.23
C TYR A 44 18.75 -0.28 -10.43
N THR A 45 19.77 -0.01 -11.26
CA THR A 45 20.79 -1.02 -11.57
C THR A 45 21.72 -1.35 -10.40
N LYS A 46 22.09 -0.36 -9.57
CA LYS A 46 22.99 -0.56 -8.43
C LYS A 46 22.29 -1.10 -7.20
N TYR A 47 21.08 -0.60 -6.91
CA TYR A 47 20.43 -0.82 -5.62
C TYR A 47 19.03 -1.46 -5.73
N ASN A 48 18.55 -1.73 -6.94
CA ASN A 48 17.18 -2.18 -7.19
C ASN A 48 16.14 -1.22 -6.61
N VAL A 49 16.36 0.10 -6.73
CA VAL A 49 15.32 1.08 -6.41
C VAL A 49 14.21 0.97 -7.46
N ARG A 50 13.10 0.36 -7.04
CA ARG A 50 11.91 0.11 -7.84
C ARG A 50 10.69 -0.06 -6.94
N ARG A 51 9.50 -0.05 -7.54
CA ARG A 51 8.28 -0.52 -6.89
C ARG A 51 8.38 -2.03 -6.63
N TYR A 52 8.14 -2.41 -5.38
CA TYR A 52 7.97 -3.82 -5.00
C TYR A 52 6.52 -4.14 -4.67
N GLY A 53 5.82 -3.23 -3.98
CA GLY A 53 4.46 -3.45 -3.50
C GLY A 53 4.37 -4.43 -2.34
N PHE A 54 3.28 -4.33 -1.57
CA PHE A 54 3.00 -5.20 -0.43
C PHE A 54 1.51 -5.57 -0.40
N HIS A 55 1.09 -6.32 0.61
CA HIS A 55 -0.19 -7.04 0.68
C HIS A 55 -0.39 -8.03 -0.47
N GLY A 56 0.70 -8.53 -1.07
CA GLY A 56 0.64 -9.44 -2.21
C GLY A 56 -0.07 -10.75 -1.89
N THR A 57 0.03 -11.24 -0.65
CA THR A 57 -0.71 -12.45 -0.24
C THR A 57 -2.22 -12.19 -0.24
N SER A 58 -2.64 -11.03 0.28
CA SER A 58 -4.05 -10.63 0.29
C SER A 58 -4.55 -10.45 -1.13
N HIS A 59 -3.88 -9.62 -1.93
CA HIS A 59 -4.27 -9.32 -3.31
C HIS A 59 -4.37 -10.58 -4.17
N ARG A 60 -3.39 -11.49 -4.06
CA ARG A 60 -3.41 -12.79 -4.74
C ARG A 60 -4.64 -13.62 -4.38
N TYR A 61 -4.96 -13.67 -3.09
CA TYR A 61 -6.10 -14.45 -2.60
C TYR A 61 -7.41 -13.85 -3.11
N VAL A 62 -7.66 -12.56 -2.85
CA VAL A 62 -8.94 -11.92 -3.17
C VAL A 62 -9.17 -11.82 -4.68
N SER A 63 -8.12 -11.58 -5.49
CA SER A 63 -8.27 -11.59 -6.94
C SER A 63 -8.59 -12.99 -7.46
N GLY A 64 -8.00 -14.03 -6.86
CA GLY A 64 -8.30 -15.43 -7.22
C GLY A 64 -9.75 -15.81 -6.94
N GLU A 65 -10.28 -15.41 -5.79
CA GLU A 65 -11.69 -15.62 -5.45
C GLU A 65 -12.63 -14.83 -6.37
N ALA A 66 -12.29 -13.58 -6.69
CA ALA A 66 -13.07 -12.76 -7.63
C ALA A 66 -13.13 -13.39 -9.04
N ILE A 67 -12.02 -13.93 -9.53
CA ILE A 67 -11.98 -14.64 -10.83
C ILE A 67 -12.89 -15.87 -10.81
N LYS A 68 -12.92 -16.64 -9.71
CA LYS A 68 -13.84 -17.78 -9.56
C LYS A 68 -15.29 -17.32 -9.57
N MET A 69 -15.62 -16.23 -8.85
CA MET A 69 -16.96 -15.65 -8.82
C MET A 69 -17.42 -15.14 -10.20
N LEU A 70 -16.48 -14.70 -11.04
CA LEU A 70 -16.71 -14.33 -12.44
C LEU A 70 -16.73 -15.55 -13.40
N GLY A 71 -16.81 -16.78 -12.87
CA GLY A 71 -16.91 -18.01 -13.67
C GLY A 71 -15.59 -18.43 -14.33
N GLY A 72 -14.44 -17.98 -13.83
CA GLY A 72 -13.14 -18.32 -14.42
C GLY A 72 -12.88 -17.61 -15.76
N LYS A 73 -13.46 -16.42 -15.94
CA LYS A 73 -13.34 -15.62 -17.16
C LYS A 73 -11.85 -15.38 -17.53
N PRO A 74 -11.39 -15.72 -18.75
CA PRO A 74 -10.05 -15.40 -19.20
C PRO A 74 -9.88 -13.89 -19.43
N ASN A 75 -8.67 -13.37 -19.27
CA ASN A 75 -8.37 -11.94 -19.38
C ASN A 75 -9.16 -11.08 -18.38
N SER A 76 -9.47 -11.63 -17.21
CA SER A 76 -10.18 -10.91 -16.15
C SER A 76 -9.41 -9.67 -15.70
N ARG A 77 -10.08 -8.53 -15.59
CA ARG A 77 -9.51 -7.27 -15.10
C ARG A 77 -10.04 -6.97 -13.71
N ILE A 78 -9.22 -7.13 -12.69
CA ILE A 78 -9.63 -6.97 -11.29
C ILE A 78 -8.82 -5.85 -10.66
N ILE A 79 -9.49 -4.98 -9.92
CA ILE A 79 -8.85 -4.02 -9.03
C ILE A 79 -9.15 -4.46 -7.60
N THR A 80 -8.12 -4.69 -6.79
CA THR A 80 -8.27 -5.10 -5.40
C THR A 80 -7.85 -3.97 -4.47
N CYS A 81 -8.66 -3.71 -3.44
CA CYS A 81 -8.50 -2.68 -2.44
C CYS A 81 -8.32 -3.33 -1.07
N HIS A 82 -7.07 -3.53 -0.65
CA HIS A 82 -6.79 -3.93 0.72
C HIS A 82 -6.82 -2.69 1.60
N LEU A 83 -7.92 -2.46 2.32
CA LEU A 83 -8.14 -1.27 3.13
C LEU A 83 -8.13 -1.61 4.63
N GLY A 84 -7.02 -1.33 5.30
CA GLY A 84 -6.84 -1.52 6.72
C GLY A 84 -6.00 -0.39 7.34
N ASN A 85 -5.33 -0.65 8.47
CA ASN A 85 -4.40 0.36 9.02
C ASN A 85 -3.20 0.59 8.08
N GLY A 86 -2.78 -0.46 7.36
CA GLY A 86 -2.04 -0.33 6.11
C GLY A 86 -2.99 -0.56 4.94
N SER A 87 -2.92 0.30 3.91
CA SER A 87 -3.83 0.24 2.77
C SER A 87 -3.10 0.23 1.45
N SER A 88 -3.50 -0.65 0.52
CA SER A 88 -2.97 -0.67 -0.84
C SER A 88 -4.01 -1.11 -1.87
N VAL A 89 -3.85 -0.62 -3.10
CA VAL A 89 -4.63 -1.03 -4.26
C VAL A 89 -3.72 -1.81 -5.21
N ALA A 90 -4.24 -2.79 -5.92
CA ALA A 90 -3.52 -3.46 -7.01
C ALA A 90 -4.40 -3.62 -8.25
N ALA A 91 -3.76 -3.53 -9.41
CA ALA A 91 -4.34 -3.84 -10.72
C ALA A 91 -3.92 -5.26 -11.12
N ILE A 92 -4.88 -6.12 -11.43
CA ILE A 92 -4.65 -7.53 -11.77
C ILE A 92 -5.26 -7.84 -13.12
N LEU A 93 -4.43 -8.36 -14.02
CA LEU A 93 -4.85 -8.88 -15.32
C LEU A 93 -4.61 -10.39 -15.35
N ASP A 94 -5.68 -11.16 -15.50
CA ASP A 94 -5.63 -12.63 -15.61
C ASP A 94 -4.83 -13.30 -14.48
N GLY A 95 -5.11 -12.87 -13.24
CA GLY A 95 -4.44 -13.37 -12.03
C GLY A 95 -3.00 -12.90 -11.83
N LYS A 96 -2.47 -12.01 -12.69
CA LYS A 96 -1.14 -11.41 -12.56
C LYS A 96 -1.24 -9.94 -12.16
N CYS A 97 -0.48 -9.52 -11.16
CA CYS A 97 -0.39 -8.12 -10.79
C CYS A 97 0.34 -7.33 -11.89
N VAL A 98 -0.27 -6.26 -12.38
CA VAL A 98 0.30 -5.36 -13.39
C VAL A 98 0.61 -3.97 -12.84
N ASP A 99 0.06 -3.59 -11.69
CA ASP A 99 0.38 -2.35 -10.97
C ASP A 99 -0.05 -2.46 -9.48
N THR A 100 0.58 -1.71 -8.57
CA THR A 100 0.21 -1.66 -7.15
C THR A 100 0.61 -0.34 -6.47
N SER A 101 -0.18 0.12 -5.49
CA SER A 101 -0.05 1.50 -4.99
C SER A 101 1.16 1.70 -4.09
N MET A 102 1.59 0.64 -3.40
CA MET A 102 2.79 0.71 -2.55
C MET A 102 4.07 0.58 -3.36
N GLY A 103 5.13 1.18 -2.82
CA GLY A 103 6.36 1.44 -3.53
C GLY A 103 7.49 0.48 -3.27
N LEU A 104 8.69 1.04 -3.22
CA LEU A 104 9.86 0.43 -2.58
C LEU A 104 9.57 0.06 -1.13
N THR A 105 8.79 0.89 -0.44
CA THR A 105 8.36 0.69 0.95
C THR A 105 6.84 0.77 1.06
N PRO A 106 6.25 0.31 2.18
CA PRO A 106 4.82 0.45 2.43
C PRO A 106 4.33 1.89 2.68
N LEU A 107 5.18 2.91 2.53
CA LEU A 107 4.83 4.30 2.78
C LEU A 107 4.15 4.98 1.58
N GLU A 108 4.59 4.66 0.35
CA GLU A 108 3.98 5.20 -0.87
C GLU A 108 2.55 4.65 -1.04
N GLY A 109 1.68 5.42 -1.67
CA GLY A 109 0.35 4.97 -2.04
C GLY A 109 -0.75 5.79 -1.37
N LEU A 110 -1.75 5.08 -0.86
CA LEU A 110 -2.85 5.67 -0.11
C LEU A 110 -2.37 6.30 1.20
N PRO A 111 -3.00 7.39 1.68
CA PRO A 111 -2.95 7.70 3.10
C PRO A 111 -3.52 6.51 3.88
N MET A 112 -2.94 6.22 5.05
CA MET A 112 -3.32 5.04 5.84
C MET A 112 -3.65 5.46 7.28
N GLY A 113 -3.67 4.52 8.23
CA GLY A 113 -3.93 4.83 9.64
C GLY A 113 -2.97 5.88 10.20
N THR A 114 -1.67 5.63 10.06
CA THR A 114 -0.58 6.49 10.57
C THR A 114 0.45 6.90 9.52
N ARG A 115 0.33 6.38 8.30
CA ARG A 115 1.26 6.64 7.19
C ARG A 115 0.70 7.72 6.26
N SER A 116 1.58 8.59 5.79
CA SER A 116 1.22 9.71 4.90
C SER A 116 0.61 9.27 3.58
N GLY A 117 1.04 8.12 3.06
CA GLY A 117 0.86 7.83 1.64
C GLY A 117 1.79 8.68 0.79
N SER A 118 1.47 8.77 -0.50
CA SER A 118 2.19 9.61 -1.45
C SER A 118 2.00 11.10 -1.13
N ILE A 119 3.11 11.82 -0.99
CA ILE A 119 3.16 13.27 -0.84
C ILE A 119 4.21 13.84 -1.78
N ASP A 120 4.20 15.16 -1.98
CA ASP A 120 5.28 15.85 -2.69
C ASP A 120 6.61 15.64 -1.95
N PRO A 121 7.66 15.09 -2.59
CA PRO A 121 8.97 14.91 -1.97
C PRO A 121 9.57 16.22 -1.41
N ALA A 122 9.25 17.38 -1.98
CA ALA A 122 9.74 18.68 -1.50
C ALA A 122 9.21 19.03 -0.09
N ILE A 123 8.09 18.45 0.34
CA ILE A 123 7.56 18.64 1.70
C ILE A 123 8.54 18.13 2.76
N ILE A 124 9.31 17.08 2.44
CA ILE A 124 10.30 16.49 3.36
C ILE A 124 11.35 17.54 3.73
N GLU A 125 11.96 18.17 2.73
CA GLU A 125 12.98 19.20 2.93
C GLU A 125 12.38 20.49 3.51
N PHE A 126 11.19 20.86 3.03
CA PHE A 126 10.48 22.04 3.55
C PHE A 126 10.25 21.94 5.06
N ILE A 127 9.65 20.86 5.55
CA ILE A 127 9.38 20.70 6.98
C ILE A 127 10.68 20.54 7.77
N ALA A 128 11.63 19.74 7.28
CA ALA A 128 12.90 19.53 7.96
C ALA A 128 13.63 20.85 8.25
N ASN A 129 13.68 21.74 7.27
CA ASN A 129 14.37 23.03 7.42
C ASN A 129 13.62 24.01 8.33
N HIS A 130 12.29 23.98 8.36
CA HIS A 130 11.51 24.91 9.19
C HIS A 130 11.42 24.49 10.66
N GLU A 131 11.41 23.19 10.92
CA GLU A 131 11.24 22.61 12.25
C GLU A 131 12.56 22.07 12.84
N ASP A 132 13.68 22.28 12.14
CA ASP A 132 15.03 21.76 12.50
C ASP A 132 15.02 20.24 12.79
N LEU A 133 14.29 19.49 11.96
CA LEU A 133 14.09 18.06 12.15
C LEU A 133 15.15 17.24 11.40
N THR A 134 15.61 16.20 12.07
CA THR A 134 16.44 15.17 11.45
C THR A 134 15.65 14.36 10.42
N ARG A 135 16.39 13.68 9.54
CA ARG A 135 15.83 12.72 8.61
C ARG A 135 14.98 11.67 9.33
N GLU A 136 15.49 11.13 10.42
CA GLU A 136 14.83 10.09 11.23
C GLU A 136 13.49 10.58 11.78
N GLU A 137 13.43 11.82 12.28
CA GLU A 137 12.21 12.43 12.79
C GLU A 137 11.17 12.67 11.70
N ILE A 138 11.59 13.11 10.51
CA ILE A 138 10.68 13.23 9.36
C ILE A 138 10.13 11.85 8.97
N PHE A 139 10.97 10.82 8.90
CA PHE A 139 10.49 9.46 8.59
C PHE A 139 9.56 8.90 9.67
N ASP A 140 9.77 9.23 10.95
CA ASP A 140 8.84 8.93 12.04
C ASP A 140 7.50 9.64 11.83
N ILE A 141 7.52 10.94 11.52
CA ILE A 141 6.30 11.70 11.21
C ILE A 141 5.52 11.03 10.08
N LEU A 142 6.18 10.75 8.96
CA LEU A 142 5.55 10.14 7.78
C LEU A 142 5.01 8.73 8.03
N ASN A 143 5.62 7.96 8.94
CA ASN A 143 5.20 6.58 9.21
C ASN A 143 4.24 6.40 10.39
N LYS A 144 4.29 7.30 11.38
CA LYS A 144 3.67 7.10 12.70
C LYS A 144 2.72 8.23 13.10
N LYS A 145 2.91 9.44 12.58
CA LYS A 145 2.14 10.64 12.99
C LYS A 145 1.32 11.26 11.86
N SER A 146 1.26 10.58 10.70
CA SER A 146 0.58 11.05 9.50
C SER A 146 -0.73 10.29 9.25
N GLY A 147 -1.22 10.29 8.01
CA GLY A 147 -2.42 9.54 7.62
C GLY A 147 -3.69 10.13 8.24
N VAL A 148 -4.70 9.27 8.42
CA VAL A 148 -5.97 9.70 9.04
C VAL A 148 -5.77 10.12 10.49
N LEU A 149 -4.78 9.56 11.20
CA LEU A 149 -4.39 10.03 12.54
C LEU A 149 -3.94 11.50 12.50
N GLY A 150 -2.97 11.83 11.63
CA GLY A 150 -2.42 13.18 11.55
C GLY A 150 -3.47 14.22 11.16
N ILE A 151 -4.36 13.88 10.23
CA ILE A 151 -5.44 14.78 9.79
C ILE A 151 -6.50 14.93 10.87
N SER A 152 -7.03 13.82 11.40
CA SER A 152 -8.13 13.86 12.37
C SER A 152 -7.70 14.42 13.73
N GLY A 153 -6.49 14.08 14.18
CA GLY A 153 -6.05 14.30 15.56
C GLY A 153 -6.78 13.43 16.58
N VAL A 154 -7.49 12.38 16.14
CA VAL A 154 -8.34 11.52 16.98
C VAL A 154 -7.69 10.15 17.19
N SER A 155 -7.61 9.34 16.14
CA SER A 155 -7.20 7.93 16.18
C SER A 155 -6.71 7.49 14.81
N SER A 156 -5.99 6.37 14.76
CA SER A 156 -5.73 5.66 13.50
C SER A 156 -6.83 4.64 13.16
N ASP A 157 -7.79 4.43 14.08
CA ASP A 157 -8.93 3.54 13.88
C ASP A 157 -10.08 4.30 13.22
N PHE A 158 -10.56 3.78 12.09
CA PHE A 158 -11.64 4.42 11.33
C PHE A 158 -12.95 4.48 12.09
N ARG A 159 -13.22 3.53 13.01
CA ARG A 159 -14.46 3.52 13.80
C ARG A 159 -14.53 4.70 14.77
N ASP A 160 -13.41 5.03 15.41
CA ASP A 160 -13.31 6.18 16.30
C ASP A 160 -13.50 7.48 15.51
N ILE A 161 -12.87 7.55 14.32
CA ILE A 161 -12.95 8.73 13.44
C ILE A 161 -14.38 8.93 12.93
N GLU A 162 -15.06 7.86 12.50
CA GLU A 162 -16.47 7.91 12.08
C GLU A 162 -17.36 8.40 13.23
N GLY A 163 -17.18 7.87 14.44
CA GLY A 163 -17.93 8.33 15.61
C GLY A 163 -17.72 9.80 15.95
N GLU A 164 -16.51 10.34 15.75
CA GLU A 164 -16.25 11.77 15.94
C GLU A 164 -16.80 12.63 14.79
N ALA A 165 -16.74 12.15 13.56
CA ALA A 165 -17.33 12.83 12.40
C ALA A 165 -18.86 12.98 12.56
N GLU A 166 -19.54 11.94 13.04
CA GLU A 166 -20.98 11.98 13.34
C GLU A 166 -21.35 13.02 14.41
N LYS A 167 -20.43 13.32 15.34
CA LYS A 167 -20.58 14.39 16.35
C LYS A 167 -20.25 15.78 15.82
N GLY A 168 -19.90 15.92 14.53
CA GLY A 168 -19.57 17.19 13.90
C GLY A 168 -18.09 17.57 13.95
N ASN A 169 -17.18 16.65 14.27
CA ASN A 169 -15.74 16.93 14.22
C ASN A 169 -15.27 17.09 12.75
N HIS A 170 -15.00 18.33 12.36
CA HIS A 170 -14.58 18.67 11.00
C HIS A 170 -13.32 17.93 10.55
N ARG A 171 -12.30 17.82 11.42
CA ARG A 171 -11.03 17.17 11.07
C ARG A 171 -11.20 15.65 10.91
N ALA A 172 -12.08 15.04 11.70
CA ALA A 172 -12.43 13.63 11.54
C ALA A 172 -13.10 13.38 10.17
N GLN A 173 -14.11 14.18 9.81
CA GLN A 173 -14.76 14.11 8.51
C GLN A 173 -13.76 14.34 7.35
N LEU A 174 -12.92 15.38 7.46
CA LEU A 174 -11.88 15.67 6.46
C LEU A 174 -10.93 14.48 6.26
N SER A 175 -10.51 13.81 7.34
CA SER A 175 -9.62 12.65 7.24
C SER A 175 -10.25 11.48 6.49
N LEU A 176 -11.55 11.23 6.70
CA LEU A 176 -12.31 10.22 5.98
C LEU A 176 -12.45 10.58 4.50
N ASP A 177 -12.76 11.84 4.20
CA ASP A 177 -12.93 12.31 2.82
C ASP A 177 -11.62 12.26 2.05
N VAL A 178 -10.50 12.66 2.67
CA VAL A 178 -9.15 12.52 2.08
C VAL A 178 -8.82 11.06 1.79
N PHE A 179 -9.13 10.14 2.71
CA PHE A 179 -8.91 8.72 2.50
C PHE A 179 -9.76 8.19 1.33
N ARG A 180 -11.07 8.41 1.35
CA ARG A 180 -12.02 7.98 0.31
C ARG A 180 -11.66 8.53 -1.06
N TYR A 181 -11.30 9.81 -1.14
CA TYR A 181 -10.88 10.46 -2.37
C TYR A 181 -9.62 9.83 -2.96
N ASN A 182 -8.62 9.53 -2.13
CA ASN A 182 -7.40 8.88 -2.60
C ASN A 182 -7.64 7.43 -3.04
N VAL A 183 -8.50 6.68 -2.35
CA VAL A 183 -8.91 5.34 -2.79
C VAL A 183 -9.56 5.42 -4.18
N ALA A 184 -10.51 6.32 -4.37
CA ALA A 184 -11.16 6.52 -5.67
C ALA A 184 -10.17 6.91 -6.78
N LYS A 185 -9.22 7.80 -6.49
CA LYS A 185 -8.16 8.19 -7.45
C LYS A 185 -7.29 7.01 -7.87
N TYR A 186 -6.84 6.18 -6.92
CA TYR A 186 -6.03 5.01 -7.24
C TYR A 186 -6.82 3.99 -8.05
N ILE A 187 -8.07 3.71 -7.68
CA ILE A 187 -8.98 2.87 -8.48
C ILE A 187 -9.10 3.43 -9.91
N GLY A 188 -9.33 4.74 -10.07
CA GLY A 188 -9.41 5.38 -11.38
C GLY A 188 -8.13 5.23 -12.21
N SER A 189 -6.96 5.41 -11.59
CA SER A 189 -5.67 5.22 -12.26
C SER A 189 -5.46 3.77 -12.74
N TYR A 190 -5.90 2.79 -11.95
CA TYR A 190 -5.77 1.37 -12.28
C TYR A 190 -6.83 0.86 -13.23
N PHE A 191 -8.01 1.48 -13.22
CA PHE A 191 -9.01 1.28 -14.26
C PHE A 191 -8.45 1.72 -15.62
N ALA A 192 -7.77 2.87 -15.68
CA ALA A 192 -7.10 3.34 -16.89
C ALA A 192 -5.93 2.42 -17.29
N ALA A 193 -5.10 1.99 -16.34
CA ALA A 193 -3.97 1.10 -16.59
C ALA A 193 -4.40 -0.28 -17.15
N LEU A 194 -5.56 -0.80 -16.72
CA LEU A 194 -6.12 -2.07 -17.19
C LEU A 194 -6.96 -1.95 -18.47
N GLY A 195 -7.37 -0.74 -18.85
CA GLY A 195 -8.36 -0.54 -19.92
C GLY A 195 -9.77 -1.00 -19.52
N GLY A 196 -10.14 -0.79 -18.25
CA GLY A 196 -11.40 -1.19 -17.65
C GLY A 196 -11.25 -2.14 -16.46
N ALA A 197 -12.36 -2.46 -15.79
CA ALA A 197 -12.41 -3.44 -14.70
C ALA A 197 -13.68 -4.29 -14.81
N ASP A 198 -13.54 -5.60 -14.66
CA ASP A 198 -14.63 -6.55 -14.51
C ASP A 198 -15.14 -6.60 -13.06
N ALA A 199 -14.25 -6.36 -12.09
CA ALA A 199 -14.60 -6.26 -10.68
C ALA A 199 -13.66 -5.31 -9.92
N ILE A 200 -14.21 -4.68 -8.89
CA ILE A 200 -13.48 -3.95 -7.85
C ILE A 200 -13.80 -4.67 -6.53
N VAL A 201 -12.77 -5.10 -5.81
CA VAL A 201 -12.84 -5.95 -4.61
C VAL A 201 -12.27 -5.23 -3.41
#